data_AF-A0A1B6J0F6-F1
#
_entry.id   AF-A0A1B6J0F6-F1
#
_cell.length_a   1.000
_cell.length_b   1.000
_cell.length_c   1.000
_cell.angle_alpha   90.00
_cell.angle_beta   90.00
_cell.angle_gamma   90.00
#
_symmetry.space_group_name_H-M   'P 1'
#
loop_
_entity.id
_entity.type
_entity.pdbx_description
1 polymer ?
#
loop_
_entity_poly.entity_id
_entity_poly.type
_entity_poly.pdbx_seq_one_letter_code
_entity_poly.pdbx_strand_id
1 'polypeptide(L)'
;YKCVRDSNSADLQGRAYQIITAIVRSKVPLPPDADLNVSALVTFIFNQKLGCKKSLCPTVLGSIYELFGAIAQHYPANCSASTINSVLRNVLAELKNQLITAKDVKTPIIEGCMMALKGMLVHFTRDYNEDPENSKEIYSYVQKVCAFQENTHRKTFQRAALEVLTVHLDQMWKWALEDYRWWLKELPIWAGRQGQDKYTGIDALRAFHRRCWTHLTQCTESLADKEMARLLLDHYMQTFTDPCAAAYDLQLAVEGFGALASVASRLIEDHDQNFVTLMFRIILQRAQTDYTKSEDNNTEQLGKYLESLSNICRELKTINTDQLAALQQLTRLFMANYPHNNKRTQS
;
A
#
# COMPACT_ATOMS: atom_id res chain seq x y z
N TYR A 1 -13.33 17.91 -23.74
CA TYR A 1 -14.70 18.34 -23.33
C TYR A 1 -15.77 17.98 -24.37
N LYS A 2 -15.70 18.45 -25.63
CA LYS A 2 -16.70 18.13 -26.68
C LYS A 2 -16.99 16.63 -26.84
N CYS A 3 -15.96 15.77 -26.87
CA CYS A 3 -16.16 14.32 -26.96
C CYS A 3 -16.86 13.70 -25.74
N VAL A 4 -16.75 14.30 -24.57
CA VAL A 4 -17.41 13.85 -23.35
C VAL A 4 -18.89 14.28 -23.31
N ARG A 5 -19.19 15.46 -23.88
CA ARG A 5 -20.52 16.05 -23.89
C ARG A 5 -21.38 15.55 -25.06
N ASP A 6 -20.79 15.47 -26.25
CA ASP A 6 -21.53 15.42 -27.53
C ASP A 6 -21.31 14.11 -28.32
N SER A 7 -20.40 13.22 -27.88
CA SER A 7 -20.15 11.95 -28.60
C SER A 7 -21.20 10.89 -28.25
N ASN A 8 -21.74 10.21 -29.26
CA ASN A 8 -22.56 8.99 -29.10
C ASN A 8 -21.72 7.70 -29.01
N SER A 9 -20.40 7.77 -29.26
CA SER A 9 -19.50 6.61 -29.20
C SER A 9 -18.94 6.41 -27.80
N ALA A 10 -19.20 5.24 -27.21
CA ALA A 10 -18.70 4.85 -25.90
C ALA A 10 -17.16 4.72 -25.86
N ASP A 11 -16.52 4.28 -26.95
CA ASP A 11 -15.05 4.20 -27.02
C ASP A 11 -14.41 5.59 -26.98
N LEU A 12 -14.95 6.54 -27.77
CA LEU A 12 -14.47 7.91 -27.76
C LEU A 12 -14.70 8.61 -26.41
N GLN A 13 -15.85 8.34 -25.77
CA GLN A 13 -16.11 8.85 -24.42
C GLN A 13 -15.12 8.29 -23.40
N GLY A 14 -14.88 6.97 -23.40
CA GLY A 14 -13.94 6.31 -22.48
C GLY A 14 -12.53 6.86 -22.61
N ARG A 15 -12.00 6.96 -23.83
CA ARG A 15 -10.68 7.55 -24.09
C ARG A 15 -10.61 9.02 -23.67
N ALA A 16 -11.67 9.79 -23.92
CA ALA A 16 -11.70 11.19 -23.52
C ALA A 16 -11.64 11.35 -21.99
N TYR A 17 -12.35 10.50 -21.23
CA TYR A 17 -12.24 10.49 -19.77
C TYR A 17 -10.84 10.11 -19.31
N GLN A 18 -10.21 9.09 -19.88
CA GLN A 18 -8.83 8.69 -19.55
C GLN A 18 -7.83 9.83 -19.77
N ILE A 19 -7.93 10.55 -20.89
CA ILE A 19 -7.06 11.70 -21.18
C ILE A 19 -7.27 12.81 -20.14
N ILE A 20 -8.53 13.13 -19.81
CA ILE A 20 -8.82 14.16 -18.80
C ILE A 20 -8.27 13.74 -17.43
N THR A 21 -8.43 12.47 -17.04
CA THR A 21 -7.86 11.94 -15.80
C THR A 21 -6.34 12.07 -15.77
N ALA A 22 -5.66 11.77 -16.89
CA ALA A 22 -4.20 11.93 -16.98
C ALA A 22 -3.78 13.40 -16.82
N ILE A 23 -4.51 14.33 -17.44
CA ILE A 23 -4.26 15.78 -17.28
C ILE A 23 -4.43 16.19 -15.82
N VAL A 24 -5.53 15.79 -15.17
CA VAL A 24 -5.81 16.08 -13.74
C VAL A 24 -4.70 15.55 -12.83
N ARG A 25 -4.21 14.32 -13.06
CA ARG A 25 -3.15 13.70 -12.23
C ARG A 25 -1.77 14.29 -12.45
N SER A 26 -1.44 14.61 -13.70
CA SER A 26 -0.07 14.99 -14.08
C SER A 26 0.37 16.34 -13.52
N LYS A 27 -0.57 17.17 -13.02
CA LYS A 27 -0.33 18.57 -12.61
C LYS A 27 0.50 19.35 -13.65
N VAL A 28 0.46 18.93 -14.92
CA VAL A 28 1.20 19.58 -16.01
C VAL A 28 0.72 21.02 -16.03
N PRO A 29 1.63 22.01 -16.06
CA PRO A 29 1.25 23.40 -16.19
C PRO A 29 0.35 23.53 -17.42
N LEU A 30 -0.91 23.88 -17.18
CA LEU A 30 -1.81 24.20 -18.28
C LEU A 30 -1.26 25.47 -18.96
N PRO A 31 -1.48 25.63 -20.28
CA PRO A 31 -1.23 26.90 -20.94
C PRO A 31 -1.84 28.06 -20.13
N PRO A 32 -1.23 29.27 -20.12
CA PRO A 32 -1.69 30.40 -19.31
C PRO A 32 -3.18 30.75 -19.50
N ASP A 33 -3.72 30.48 -20.69
CA ASP A 33 -5.11 30.78 -21.08
C ASP A 33 -6.06 29.58 -20.92
N ALA A 34 -5.55 28.43 -20.46
CA ALA A 34 -6.32 27.20 -20.35
C ALA A 34 -6.83 27.00 -18.92
N ASP A 35 -8.11 27.30 -18.70
CA ASP A 35 -8.83 26.88 -17.49
C ASP A 35 -9.49 25.50 -17.74
N LEU A 36 -9.10 24.50 -16.95
CA LEU A 36 -9.74 23.19 -16.97
C LEU A 36 -11.22 23.25 -16.52
N ASN A 37 -11.60 24.33 -15.84
CA ASN A 37 -12.91 24.60 -15.26
C ASN A 37 -13.43 23.36 -14.50
N VAL A 38 -12.65 22.97 -13.49
CA VAL A 38 -12.90 21.75 -12.70
C VAL A 38 -14.29 21.79 -12.05
N SER A 39 -14.76 22.97 -11.60
CA SER A 39 -16.11 23.14 -11.05
C SER A 39 -17.22 22.77 -12.04
N ALA A 40 -17.10 23.21 -13.30
CA ALA A 40 -18.05 22.82 -14.35
C ALA A 40 -17.96 21.33 -14.68
N LEU A 41 -16.74 20.76 -14.68
CA LEU A 41 -16.53 19.34 -14.90
C LEU A 41 -17.18 18.49 -13.79
N VAL A 42 -17.01 18.87 -12.52
CA VAL A 42 -17.66 18.21 -11.37
C VAL A 42 -19.18 18.26 -11.51
N THR A 43 -19.72 19.43 -11.84
CA THR A 43 -21.16 19.63 -12.02
C THR A 43 -21.70 18.78 -13.18
N PHE A 44 -20.98 18.74 -14.30
CA PHE A 44 -21.33 17.92 -15.45
C PHE A 44 -21.32 16.42 -15.12
N ILE A 45 -20.24 15.92 -14.50
CA ILE A 45 -20.12 14.51 -14.10
C ILE A 45 -21.24 14.12 -13.14
N PHE A 46 -21.44 14.94 -12.11
CA PHE A 46 -22.39 14.66 -11.04
C PHE A 46 -23.84 14.75 -11.52
N ASN A 47 -24.25 15.88 -12.10
CA ASN A 47 -25.65 16.13 -12.45
C ASN A 47 -26.09 15.39 -13.71
N GLN A 48 -25.22 15.25 -14.71
CA GLN A 48 -25.65 14.76 -16.03
C GLN A 48 -25.29 13.29 -16.29
N LYS A 49 -24.18 12.79 -15.75
CA LYS A 49 -23.72 11.43 -16.07
C LYS A 49 -24.04 10.45 -14.95
N LEU A 50 -23.69 10.75 -13.70
CA LEU A 50 -23.98 9.87 -12.58
C LEU A 50 -25.49 9.78 -12.26
N GLY A 51 -26.25 10.85 -12.53
CA GLY A 51 -27.72 10.83 -12.48
C GLY A 51 -28.38 9.89 -13.50
N CYS A 52 -27.72 9.62 -14.64
CA CYS A 52 -28.22 8.78 -15.73
C CYS A 52 -27.41 7.48 -15.92
N LYS A 53 -26.77 6.98 -14.85
CA LYS A 53 -25.80 5.87 -14.91
C LYS A 53 -26.30 4.58 -15.58
N LYS A 54 -27.61 4.30 -15.55
CA LYS A 54 -28.21 3.10 -16.18
C LYS A 54 -28.04 3.04 -17.71
N SER A 55 -27.83 4.19 -18.36
CA SER A 55 -27.66 4.29 -19.82
C SER A 55 -26.19 4.15 -20.26
N LEU A 56 -25.25 4.04 -19.33
CA LEU A 56 -23.82 4.08 -19.63
C LEU A 56 -23.24 2.67 -19.80
N CYS A 57 -22.33 2.54 -20.77
CA CYS A 57 -21.46 1.39 -20.90
C CYS A 57 -20.62 1.21 -19.60
N PRO A 58 -20.39 -0.03 -19.12
CA PRO A 58 -19.62 -0.29 -17.91
C PRO A 58 -18.24 0.37 -17.89
N THR A 59 -17.52 0.34 -19.02
CA THR A 59 -16.19 0.96 -19.15
C THR A 59 -16.25 2.48 -19.02
N VAL A 60 -17.27 3.13 -19.60
CA VAL A 60 -17.45 4.58 -19.50
C VAL A 60 -17.80 4.98 -18.08
N LEU A 61 -18.68 4.21 -17.41
CA LEU A 61 -19.02 4.45 -16.01
C LEU A 61 -17.79 4.30 -15.09
N GLY A 62 -16.97 3.27 -15.32
CA GLY A 62 -15.70 3.09 -14.62
C GLY A 62 -14.77 4.30 -14.77
N SER A 63 -14.57 4.78 -16.01
CA SER A 63 -13.74 5.97 -16.26
C SER A 63 -14.29 7.25 -15.63
N ILE A 64 -15.60 7.38 -15.49
CA ILE A 64 -16.24 8.52 -14.80
C ILE A 64 -15.91 8.49 -13.30
N TYR A 65 -16.05 7.33 -12.66
CA TYR A 65 -15.69 7.18 -11.24
C TYR A 65 -14.21 7.45 -11.00
N GLU A 66 -13.33 6.90 -11.84
CA GLU A 66 -11.90 7.15 -11.76
C GLU A 66 -11.56 8.65 -11.87
N LEU A 67 -12.16 9.33 -12.86
CA LEU A 67 -11.95 10.77 -13.05
C LEU A 67 -12.41 11.55 -11.81
N PHE A 68 -13.56 11.20 -11.23
CA PHE A 68 -14.03 11.86 -10.02
C PHE A 68 -13.05 11.67 -8.86
N GLY A 69 -12.50 10.46 -8.67
CA GLY A 69 -11.44 10.21 -7.69
C GLY A 69 -10.23 11.12 -7.89
N ALA A 70 -9.75 11.24 -9.14
CA ALA A 70 -8.63 12.12 -9.47
C ALA A 70 -8.92 13.60 -9.17
N ILE A 71 -10.14 14.07 -9.45
CA ILE A 71 -10.57 15.43 -9.13
C ILE A 71 -10.61 15.62 -7.61
N ALA A 72 -11.22 14.70 -6.86
CA ALA A 72 -11.31 14.76 -5.40
C ALA A 72 -9.91 14.79 -4.75
N GLN A 73 -8.95 14.08 -5.32
CA GLN A 73 -7.56 14.06 -4.85
C GLN A 73 -6.78 15.34 -5.14
N HIS A 74 -6.95 15.95 -6.33
CA HIS A 74 -6.10 17.06 -6.77
C HIS A 74 -6.76 18.44 -6.68
N TYR A 75 -8.08 18.49 -6.63
CA TYR A 75 -8.90 19.70 -6.57
C TYR A 75 -10.00 19.57 -5.49
N PRO A 76 -9.66 19.25 -4.23
CA PRO A 76 -10.65 18.98 -3.19
C PRO A 76 -11.59 20.18 -2.92
N ALA A 77 -11.11 21.42 -3.08
CA ALA A 77 -11.90 22.64 -2.90
C ALA A 77 -13.08 22.76 -3.90
N ASN A 78 -13.01 22.09 -5.05
CA ASN A 78 -14.06 22.07 -6.05
C ASN A 78 -15.14 21.00 -5.77
N CYS A 79 -14.92 20.14 -4.78
CA CYS A 79 -15.84 19.08 -4.39
C CYS A 79 -16.56 19.46 -3.11
N SER A 80 -17.86 19.78 -3.21
CA SER A 80 -18.67 20.02 -2.01
C SER A 80 -18.86 18.74 -1.19
N ALA A 81 -19.03 18.87 0.13
CA ALA A 81 -19.26 17.72 1.02
C ALA A 81 -20.48 16.87 0.61
N SER A 82 -21.55 17.51 0.14
CA SER A 82 -22.76 16.80 -0.34
C SER A 82 -22.48 16.02 -1.63
N THR A 83 -21.69 16.57 -2.55
CA THR A 83 -21.24 15.88 -3.76
C THR A 83 -20.40 14.65 -3.40
N ILE A 84 -19.41 14.81 -2.52
CA ILE A 84 -18.55 13.71 -2.06
C ILE A 84 -19.38 12.59 -1.43
N ASN A 85 -20.28 12.90 -0.51
CA ASN A 85 -21.14 11.91 0.15
C ASN A 85 -22.05 11.18 -0.84
N SER A 86 -22.63 11.91 -1.79
CA SER A 86 -23.49 11.30 -2.81
C SER A 86 -22.72 10.39 -3.75
N VAL A 87 -21.51 10.79 -4.18
CA VAL A 87 -20.66 9.94 -5.03
C VAL A 87 -20.16 8.72 -4.25
N LEU A 88 -19.75 8.87 -2.99
CA LEU A 88 -19.34 7.75 -2.14
C LEU A 88 -20.48 6.73 -2.03
N ARG A 89 -21.70 7.18 -1.72
CA ARG A 89 -22.88 6.30 -1.67
C ARG A 89 -23.12 5.57 -2.98
N ASN A 90 -22.93 6.24 -4.12
CA ASN A 90 -23.05 5.62 -5.44
C ASN A 90 -21.97 4.56 -5.68
N VAL A 91 -20.72 4.85 -5.30
CA VAL A 91 -19.59 3.93 -5.39
C VAL A 91 -19.84 2.68 -4.55
N LEU A 92 -20.23 2.83 -3.28
CA LEU A 92 -20.52 1.71 -2.38
C LEU A 92 -21.71 0.88 -2.88
N ALA A 93 -22.79 1.52 -3.34
CA ALA A 93 -23.93 0.82 -3.92
C ALA A 93 -23.55 0.03 -5.17
N GLU A 94 -22.66 0.57 -6.01
CA GLU A 94 -22.19 -0.12 -7.20
C GLU A 94 -21.26 -1.28 -6.85
N LEU A 95 -20.34 -1.12 -5.90
CA LEU A 95 -19.50 -2.21 -5.39
C LEU A 95 -20.36 -3.33 -4.78
N LYS A 96 -21.36 -2.98 -3.97
CA LYS A 96 -22.34 -3.93 -3.43
C LYS A 96 -23.02 -4.72 -4.55
N ASN A 97 -23.53 -4.02 -5.57
CA ASN A 97 -24.17 -4.66 -6.71
C ASN A 97 -23.21 -5.62 -7.42
N GLN A 98 -22.02 -5.15 -7.82
CA GLN A 98 -21.06 -5.94 -8.58
C GLN A 98 -20.47 -7.13 -7.79
N LEU A 99 -20.30 -7.00 -6.48
CA LEU A 99 -19.61 -8.02 -5.66
C LEU A 99 -20.57 -9.00 -4.97
N ILE A 100 -21.83 -8.62 -4.75
CA ILE A 100 -22.78 -9.43 -3.96
C ILE A 100 -24.00 -9.84 -4.78
N THR A 101 -24.58 -8.93 -5.56
CA THR A 101 -25.91 -9.15 -6.17
C THR A 101 -25.84 -9.57 -7.64
N ALA A 102 -24.86 -9.07 -8.40
CA ALA A 102 -24.79 -9.26 -9.83
C ALA A 102 -24.46 -10.72 -10.20
N LYS A 103 -25.20 -11.27 -11.17
CA LYS A 103 -24.89 -12.58 -11.77
C LYS A 103 -23.72 -12.50 -12.75
N ASP A 104 -23.56 -11.34 -13.39
CA ASP A 104 -22.50 -11.06 -14.35
C ASP A 104 -21.72 -9.83 -13.88
N VAL A 105 -20.45 -10.04 -13.52
CA VAL A 105 -19.62 -9.06 -12.83
C VAL A 105 -18.90 -8.18 -13.84
N LYS A 106 -19.12 -6.86 -13.73
CA LYS A 106 -18.53 -5.87 -14.63
C LYS A 106 -17.26 -5.29 -14.02
N THR A 107 -16.13 -5.94 -14.27
CA THR A 107 -14.82 -5.54 -13.70
C THR A 107 -14.39 -4.09 -13.98
N PRO A 108 -14.71 -3.44 -15.13
CA PRO A 108 -14.35 -2.03 -15.33
C PRO A 108 -15.03 -1.08 -14.35
N ILE A 109 -16.23 -1.44 -13.88
CA ILE A 109 -16.95 -0.64 -12.88
C ILE A 109 -16.26 -0.76 -11.52
N ILE A 110 -15.87 -1.98 -11.14
CA ILE A 110 -15.13 -2.22 -9.88
C ILE A 110 -13.82 -1.44 -9.90
N GLU A 111 -13.06 -1.53 -10.99
CA GLU A 111 -11.81 -0.78 -11.17
C GLU A 111 -12.00 0.73 -10.98
N GLY A 112 -12.99 1.31 -11.67
CA GLY A 112 -13.31 2.74 -11.55
C GLY A 112 -13.73 3.13 -10.13
N CYS A 113 -14.54 2.30 -9.46
CA CYS A 113 -14.94 2.51 -8.08
C CYS A 113 -13.74 2.46 -7.11
N MET A 114 -12.82 1.52 -7.29
CA MET A 114 -11.59 1.44 -6.46
C MET A 114 -10.71 2.66 -6.67
N MET A 115 -10.52 3.11 -7.91
CA MET A 115 -9.76 4.32 -8.19
C MET A 115 -10.46 5.59 -7.67
N ALA A 116 -11.80 5.61 -7.65
CA ALA A 116 -12.57 6.67 -7.01
C ALA A 116 -12.27 6.72 -5.50
N LEU A 117 -12.39 5.59 -4.81
CA LEU A 117 -12.06 5.48 -3.38
C LEU A 117 -10.62 5.91 -3.10
N LYS A 118 -9.65 5.42 -3.89
CA LYS A 118 -8.24 5.80 -3.76
C LYS A 118 -8.03 7.31 -3.80
N GLY A 119 -8.71 8.01 -4.70
CA GLY A 119 -8.56 9.47 -4.81
C GLY A 119 -9.34 10.24 -3.75
N MET A 120 -10.58 9.83 -3.47
CA MET A 120 -11.46 10.52 -2.53
C MET A 120 -10.95 10.47 -1.09
N LEU A 121 -10.47 9.31 -0.64
CA LEU A 121 -10.06 9.12 0.76
C LEU A 121 -8.79 9.89 1.17
N VAL A 122 -8.10 10.54 0.22
CA VAL A 122 -6.93 11.38 0.51
C VAL A 122 -7.30 12.63 1.32
N HIS A 123 -8.44 13.25 1.00
CA HIS A 123 -8.90 14.49 1.62
C HIS A 123 -10.26 14.36 2.32
N PHE A 124 -11.00 13.29 2.02
CA PHE A 124 -12.33 13.03 2.56
C PHE A 124 -12.31 11.70 3.33
N THR A 125 -11.67 11.72 4.49
CA THR A 125 -11.41 10.54 5.31
C THR A 125 -12.70 9.84 5.74
N ARG A 126 -12.61 8.52 5.88
CA ARG A 126 -13.67 7.63 6.37
C ARG A 126 -13.04 6.64 7.34
N ASP A 127 -12.52 7.16 8.45
CA ASP A 127 -11.96 6.31 9.49
C ASP A 127 -13.06 5.76 10.41
N TYR A 128 -12.70 4.73 11.18
CA TYR A 128 -13.61 4.06 12.09
C TYR A 128 -14.20 4.99 13.18
N ASN A 129 -13.48 6.03 13.61
CA ASN A 129 -13.94 6.91 14.67
C ASN A 129 -14.98 7.91 14.15
N GLU A 130 -14.83 8.37 12.91
CA GLU A 130 -15.73 9.34 12.27
C GLU A 130 -16.93 8.68 11.59
N ASP A 131 -16.71 7.57 10.87
CA ASP A 131 -17.72 6.92 10.03
C ASP A 131 -17.51 5.39 9.99
N PRO A 132 -17.84 4.68 11.09
CA PRO A 132 -17.57 3.26 11.24
C PRO A 132 -18.31 2.40 10.22
N GLU A 133 -19.50 2.81 9.78
CA GLU A 133 -20.32 2.07 8.83
C GLU A 133 -19.70 2.08 7.44
N ASN A 134 -19.38 3.26 6.89
CA ASN A 134 -18.73 3.33 5.58
C ASN A 134 -17.30 2.79 5.63
N SER A 135 -16.55 3.02 6.71
CA SER A 135 -15.21 2.44 6.91
C SER A 135 -15.25 0.91 6.78
N LYS A 136 -16.23 0.26 7.44
CA LYS A 136 -16.40 -1.20 7.38
C LYS A 136 -16.82 -1.68 5.99
N GLU A 137 -17.76 -0.99 5.34
CA GLU A 137 -18.18 -1.35 3.98
C GLU A 137 -17.01 -1.25 2.99
N ILE A 138 -16.28 -0.14 3.00
CA ILE A 138 -15.08 0.07 2.17
C ILE A 138 -14.09 -1.07 2.39
N TYR A 139 -13.82 -1.42 3.66
CA TYR A 139 -12.96 -2.54 4.00
C TYR A 139 -13.43 -3.87 3.42
N SER A 140 -14.70 -4.22 3.63
CA SER A 140 -15.24 -5.48 3.14
C SER A 140 -15.13 -5.62 1.62
N TYR A 141 -15.34 -4.53 0.87
CA TYR A 141 -15.22 -4.54 -0.59
C TYR A 141 -13.76 -4.59 -1.04
N VAL A 142 -12.85 -3.83 -0.40
CA VAL A 142 -11.41 -3.86 -0.72
C VAL A 142 -10.85 -5.26 -0.47
N GLN A 143 -11.09 -5.83 0.72
CA GLN A 143 -10.64 -7.18 1.07
C GLN A 143 -11.14 -8.22 0.06
N LYS A 144 -12.44 -8.19 -0.28
CA LYS A 144 -13.05 -9.13 -1.23
C LYS A 144 -12.46 -9.02 -2.63
N VAL A 145 -12.08 -7.84 -3.08
CA VAL A 145 -11.50 -7.62 -4.41
C VAL A 145 -10.00 -7.96 -4.44
N CYS A 146 -9.28 -7.75 -3.33
CA CYS A 146 -7.87 -8.10 -3.19
C CYS A 146 -7.61 -9.61 -3.20
N ALA A 147 -8.61 -10.45 -2.86
CA ALA A 147 -8.48 -11.90 -2.90
C ALA A 147 -8.02 -12.39 -4.28
N PHE A 148 -6.86 -13.03 -4.35
CA PHE A 148 -6.21 -13.43 -5.59
C PHE A 148 -7.04 -14.49 -6.33
N GLN A 149 -7.18 -14.31 -7.64
CA GLN A 149 -7.93 -15.22 -8.50
C GLN A 149 -7.05 -15.69 -9.66
N GLU A 150 -6.65 -16.97 -9.64
CA GLU A 150 -5.75 -17.53 -10.67
C GLU A 150 -6.31 -17.37 -12.09
N ASN A 151 -7.59 -17.70 -12.28
CA ASN A 151 -8.27 -17.75 -13.59
C ASN A 151 -8.62 -16.38 -14.18
N THR A 152 -8.31 -15.28 -13.50
CA THR A 152 -8.63 -13.93 -13.97
C THR A 152 -7.53 -13.39 -14.89
N HIS A 153 -7.81 -13.31 -16.20
CA HIS A 153 -6.85 -12.86 -17.22
C HIS A 153 -6.39 -11.40 -17.05
N ARG A 154 -7.28 -10.49 -16.63
CA ARG A 154 -6.96 -9.08 -16.39
C ARG A 154 -7.29 -8.70 -14.95
N LYS A 155 -6.25 -8.53 -14.15
CA LYS A 155 -6.33 -8.22 -12.71
C LYS A 155 -6.28 -6.71 -12.40
N THR A 156 -6.63 -5.86 -13.37
CA THR A 156 -6.56 -4.39 -13.22
C THR A 156 -7.39 -3.89 -12.03
N PHE A 157 -8.63 -4.36 -11.90
CA PHE A 157 -9.51 -4.01 -10.80
C PHE A 157 -9.01 -4.49 -9.42
N GLN A 158 -8.29 -5.62 -9.37
CA GLN A 158 -7.69 -6.14 -8.13
C GLN A 158 -6.46 -5.33 -7.72
N ARG A 159 -5.62 -4.95 -8.70
CA ARG A 159 -4.51 -4.02 -8.47
C ARG A 159 -5.01 -2.67 -7.96
N ALA A 160 -6.10 -2.15 -8.52
CA ALA A 160 -6.72 -0.92 -8.02
C ALA A 160 -7.16 -1.04 -6.55
N ALA A 161 -7.69 -2.19 -6.12
CA ALA A 161 -8.02 -2.43 -4.71
C ALA A 161 -6.78 -2.54 -3.82
N LEU A 162 -5.71 -3.19 -4.28
CA LEU A 162 -4.42 -3.21 -3.57
C LEU A 162 -3.84 -1.80 -3.42
N GLU A 163 -3.99 -0.93 -4.41
CA GLU A 163 -3.59 0.48 -4.31
C GLU A 163 -4.42 1.25 -3.29
N VAL A 164 -5.74 0.99 -3.18
CA VAL A 164 -6.58 1.55 -2.11
C VAL A 164 -6.05 1.10 -0.76
N LEU A 165 -5.82 -0.21 -0.59
CA LEU A 165 -5.27 -0.77 0.64
C LEU A 165 -3.93 -0.12 1.00
N THR A 166 -3.00 -0.04 0.04
CA THR A 166 -1.65 0.48 0.26
C THR A 166 -1.66 1.93 0.76
N VAL A 167 -2.54 2.77 0.20
CA VAL A 167 -2.58 4.21 0.50
C VAL A 167 -3.43 4.52 1.73
N HIS A 168 -4.51 3.77 1.96
CA HIS A 168 -5.55 4.12 2.95
C HIS A 168 -5.72 3.08 4.06
N LEU A 169 -4.75 2.18 4.24
CA LEU A 169 -4.79 1.13 5.26
C LEU A 169 -5.14 1.67 6.65
N ASP A 170 -4.61 2.82 7.04
CA ASP A 170 -4.84 3.43 8.35
C ASP A 170 -6.32 3.70 8.63
N GLN A 171 -7.07 4.17 7.64
CA GLN A 171 -8.51 4.46 7.77
C GLN A 171 -9.34 3.18 7.95
N MET A 172 -8.75 2.02 7.65
CA MET A 172 -9.38 0.70 7.61
C MET A 172 -8.73 -0.26 8.61
N TRP A 173 -7.73 0.20 9.36
CA TRP A 173 -6.84 -0.67 10.14
C TRP A 173 -7.59 -1.49 11.17
N LYS A 174 -8.59 -0.90 11.84
CA LYS A 174 -9.38 -1.62 12.84
C LYS A 174 -9.97 -2.91 12.29
N TRP A 175 -10.51 -2.86 11.08
CA TRP A 175 -11.11 -4.02 10.43
C TRP A 175 -10.04 -4.96 9.84
N ALA A 176 -9.00 -4.40 9.23
CA ALA A 176 -7.89 -5.19 8.69
C ALA A 176 -7.12 -5.97 9.77
N LEU A 177 -7.06 -5.42 10.98
CA LEU A 177 -6.48 -6.05 12.16
C LEU A 177 -7.26 -7.29 12.58
N GLU A 178 -8.59 -7.30 12.46
CA GLU A 178 -9.40 -8.50 12.78
C GLU A 178 -9.05 -9.67 11.84
N ASP A 179 -8.68 -9.38 10.59
CA ASP A 179 -8.33 -10.36 9.55
C ASP A 179 -6.83 -10.46 9.28
N TYR A 180 -5.96 -10.07 10.23
CA TYR A 180 -4.52 -9.94 9.97
C TYR A 180 -3.89 -11.22 9.42
N ARG A 181 -4.34 -12.41 9.88
CA ARG A 181 -3.84 -13.70 9.40
C ARG A 181 -4.14 -13.93 7.92
N TRP A 182 -5.31 -13.48 7.48
CA TRP A 182 -5.69 -13.59 6.07
C TRP A 182 -4.78 -12.70 5.22
N TRP A 183 -4.55 -11.45 5.63
CA TRP A 183 -3.66 -10.52 4.91
C TRP A 183 -2.21 -11.00 4.86
N LEU A 184 -1.68 -11.53 5.96
CA LEU A 184 -0.33 -12.13 6.00
C LEU A 184 -0.19 -13.36 5.10
N LYS A 185 -1.29 -14.03 4.74
CA LYS A 185 -1.30 -15.13 3.77
C LYS A 185 -1.52 -14.65 2.34
N GLU A 186 -2.40 -13.66 2.15
CA GLU A 186 -2.87 -13.24 0.83
C GLU A 186 -1.87 -12.33 0.10
N LEU A 187 -1.28 -11.35 0.79
CA LEU A 187 -0.37 -10.38 0.16
C LEU A 187 0.92 -11.00 -0.40
N PRO A 188 1.54 -12.01 0.25
CA PRO A 188 2.67 -12.73 -0.33
C PRO A 188 2.33 -13.41 -1.67
N ILE A 189 1.09 -13.86 -1.87
CA ILE A 189 0.64 -14.46 -3.14
C ILE A 189 0.80 -13.46 -4.29
N TRP A 190 0.44 -12.20 -4.06
CA TRP A 190 0.60 -11.11 -5.04
C TRP A 190 2.07 -10.76 -5.25
N ALA A 191 2.83 -10.57 -4.16
CA ALA A 191 4.24 -10.23 -4.21
C ALA A 191 5.11 -11.31 -4.90
N GLY A 192 4.65 -12.57 -4.90
CA GLY A 192 5.26 -13.69 -5.62
C GLY A 192 4.91 -13.79 -7.11
N ARG A 193 4.03 -12.93 -7.65
CA ARG A 193 3.69 -12.93 -9.08
C ARG A 193 4.75 -12.21 -9.92
N GLN A 194 4.44 -11.99 -11.20
CA GLN A 194 5.32 -11.34 -12.16
C GLN A 194 4.69 -10.05 -12.71
N GLY A 195 5.51 -9.18 -13.29
CA GLY A 195 5.05 -7.93 -13.89
C GLY A 195 4.38 -7.00 -12.88
N GLN A 196 3.33 -6.30 -13.31
CA GLN A 196 2.63 -5.30 -12.47
C GLN A 196 2.01 -5.87 -11.20
N ASP A 197 1.52 -7.12 -11.23
CA ASP A 197 0.93 -7.77 -10.05
C ASP A 197 1.96 -7.92 -8.93
N LYS A 198 3.22 -8.19 -9.29
CA LYS A 198 4.35 -8.27 -8.35
C LYS A 198 4.56 -6.94 -7.62
N TYR A 199 4.69 -5.86 -8.38
CA TYR A 199 5.03 -4.55 -7.83
C TYR A 199 3.92 -4.03 -6.90
N THR A 200 2.67 -4.08 -7.37
CA THR A 200 1.52 -3.69 -6.54
C THR A 200 1.39 -4.58 -5.30
N GLY A 201 1.66 -5.88 -5.43
CA GLY A 201 1.67 -6.83 -4.32
C GLY A 201 2.75 -6.52 -3.27
N ILE A 202 3.97 -6.20 -3.71
CA ILE A 202 5.08 -5.81 -2.82
C ILE A 202 4.73 -4.53 -2.06
N ASP A 203 4.18 -3.53 -2.74
CA ASP A 203 3.81 -2.26 -2.11
C ASP A 203 2.74 -2.46 -1.04
N ALA A 204 1.69 -3.24 -1.34
CA ALA A 204 0.64 -3.58 -0.40
C ALA A 204 1.14 -4.41 0.79
N LEU A 205 1.98 -5.42 0.53
CA LEU A 205 2.62 -6.25 1.56
C LEU A 205 3.45 -5.39 2.53
N ARG A 206 4.28 -4.49 1.98
CA ARG A 206 5.10 -3.56 2.78
C ARG A 206 4.25 -2.62 3.62
N ALA A 207 3.22 -2.02 3.03
CA ALA A 207 2.30 -1.15 3.77
C ALA A 207 1.62 -1.89 4.93
N PHE A 208 1.17 -3.13 4.68
CA PHE A 208 0.53 -3.95 5.71
C PHE A 208 1.48 -4.32 6.85
N HIS A 209 2.67 -4.84 6.53
CA HIS A 209 3.67 -5.18 7.54
C HIS A 209 4.08 -3.96 8.37
N ARG A 210 4.36 -2.82 7.73
CA ARG A 210 4.69 -1.57 8.44
C ARG A 210 3.58 -1.18 9.41
N ARG A 211 2.32 -1.32 9.01
CA ARG A 211 1.21 -1.00 9.89
C ARG A 211 1.08 -1.96 11.06
N CYS A 212 1.35 -3.26 10.86
CA CYS A 212 1.50 -4.23 11.95
C CYS A 212 2.60 -3.81 12.92
N TRP A 213 3.76 -3.34 12.44
CA TRP A 213 4.86 -2.91 13.32
C TRP A 213 4.45 -1.70 14.16
N THR A 214 3.85 -0.68 13.53
CA THR A 214 3.32 0.49 14.23
C THR A 214 2.28 0.09 15.28
N HIS A 215 1.37 -0.84 14.95
CA HIS A 215 0.39 -1.38 15.91
C HIS A 215 1.10 -2.06 17.09
N LEU A 216 1.94 -3.05 16.83
CA LEU A 216 2.60 -3.85 17.87
C LEU A 216 3.51 -3.02 18.80
N THR A 217 4.17 -1.98 18.26
CA THR A 217 5.00 -1.08 19.08
C THR A 217 4.17 -0.26 20.08
N GLN A 218 2.90 0.03 19.75
CA GLN A 218 1.98 0.86 20.55
C GLN A 218 1.06 0.03 21.47
N CYS A 219 0.99 -1.29 21.30
CA CYS A 219 0.00 -2.14 21.97
C CYS A 219 0.37 -2.59 23.40
N THR A 220 -0.67 -3.04 24.12
CA THR A 220 -0.65 -3.47 25.53
C THR A 220 -0.64 -4.99 25.70
N GLU A 221 0.06 -5.72 24.83
CA GLU A 221 0.38 -7.15 25.00
C GLU A 221 -0.81 -8.13 25.00
N SER A 222 -1.84 -7.91 24.18
CA SER A 222 -2.93 -8.89 24.07
C SER A 222 -2.45 -10.22 23.49
N LEU A 223 -3.20 -11.32 23.71
CA LEU A 223 -2.86 -12.62 23.14
C LEU A 223 -2.76 -12.58 21.61
N ALA A 224 -3.64 -11.80 20.96
CA ALA A 224 -3.61 -11.60 19.51
C ALA A 224 -2.37 -10.82 19.05
N ASP A 225 -1.90 -9.84 19.83
CA ASP A 225 -0.68 -9.09 19.52
C ASP A 225 0.56 -9.97 19.66
N LYS A 226 0.64 -10.78 20.72
CA LYS A 226 1.73 -11.76 20.92
C LYS A 226 1.79 -12.76 19.75
N GLU A 227 0.64 -13.24 19.30
CA GLU A 227 0.55 -14.15 18.16
C GLU A 227 0.96 -13.48 16.85
N MET A 228 0.46 -12.28 16.56
CA MET A 228 0.87 -11.53 15.37
C MET A 228 2.37 -11.27 15.36
N ALA A 229 2.95 -10.86 16.49
CA ALA A 229 4.38 -10.65 16.62
C ALA A 229 5.16 -11.94 16.31
N ARG A 230 4.74 -13.09 16.85
CA ARG A 230 5.35 -14.40 16.55
C ARG A 230 5.26 -14.73 15.07
N LEU A 231 4.09 -14.63 14.45
CA LEU A 231 3.91 -14.92 13.02
C LEU A 231 4.82 -14.08 12.12
N LEU A 232 4.97 -12.78 12.43
CA LEU A 232 5.87 -11.90 11.69
C LEU A 232 7.34 -12.24 11.90
N LEU A 233 7.75 -12.42 13.16
CA LEU A 233 9.14 -12.72 13.51
C LEU A 233 9.58 -14.09 12.97
N ASP A 234 8.71 -15.11 13.04
CA ASP A 234 8.96 -16.44 12.48
C ASP A 234 9.09 -16.37 10.95
N HIS A 235 8.23 -15.61 10.26
CA HIS A 235 8.36 -15.37 8.81
C HIS A 235 9.71 -14.75 8.46
N TYR A 236 10.14 -13.73 9.20
CA TYR A 236 11.44 -13.10 8.97
C TYR A 236 12.59 -14.05 9.24
N MET A 237 12.54 -14.82 10.32
CA MET A 237 13.54 -15.84 10.63
C MET A 237 13.65 -16.86 9.49
N GLN A 238 12.52 -17.37 8.99
CA GLN A 238 12.49 -18.29 7.85
C GLN A 238 13.10 -17.66 6.60
N THR A 239 12.80 -16.39 6.33
CA THR A 239 13.34 -15.62 5.19
C THR A 239 14.87 -15.58 5.21
N PHE A 240 15.51 -15.42 6.39
CA PHE A 240 16.97 -15.43 6.49
C PHE A 240 17.60 -16.83 6.35
N THR A 241 16.83 -17.90 6.62
CA THR A 241 17.28 -19.28 6.44
C THR A 241 17.06 -19.82 5.03
N ASP A 242 16.19 -19.18 4.24
CA ASP A 242 15.91 -19.58 2.87
C ASP A 242 16.93 -18.98 1.87
N PRO A 243 17.79 -19.80 1.23
CA PRO A 243 18.74 -19.31 0.22
C PRO A 243 18.05 -18.78 -1.04
N CYS A 244 16.77 -19.12 -1.25
CA CYS A 244 15.96 -18.70 -2.39
C CYS A 244 15.04 -17.51 -2.06
N ALA A 245 15.17 -16.92 -0.87
CA ALA A 245 14.36 -15.78 -0.44
C ALA A 245 14.40 -14.63 -1.47
N ALA A 246 13.23 -14.09 -1.80
CA ALA A 246 13.14 -12.99 -2.73
C ALA A 246 13.75 -11.71 -2.12
N ALA A 247 14.47 -10.92 -2.92
CA ALA A 247 15.14 -9.71 -2.45
C ALA A 247 14.22 -8.71 -1.73
N TYR A 248 12.95 -8.57 -2.19
CA TYR A 248 11.98 -7.68 -1.55
C TYR A 248 11.58 -8.16 -0.14
N ASP A 249 11.54 -9.48 0.06
CA ASP A 249 11.11 -10.13 1.30
C ASP A 249 12.25 -10.13 2.31
N LEU A 250 13.48 -10.37 1.85
CA LEU A 250 14.69 -10.18 2.66
C LEU A 250 14.79 -8.73 3.16
N GLN A 251 14.56 -7.75 2.29
CA GLN A 251 14.54 -6.34 2.71
C GLN A 251 13.43 -6.08 3.74
N LEU A 252 12.23 -6.62 3.52
CA LEU A 252 11.11 -6.49 4.45
C LEU A 252 11.43 -7.12 5.82
N ALA A 253 12.12 -8.27 5.83
CA ALA A 253 12.56 -8.95 7.04
C ALA A 253 13.64 -8.16 7.81
N VAL A 254 14.59 -7.54 7.11
CA VAL A 254 15.59 -6.63 7.72
C VAL A 254 14.89 -5.46 8.40
N GLU A 255 13.99 -4.76 7.69
CA GLU A 255 13.21 -3.63 8.24
C GLU A 255 12.35 -4.10 9.44
N GLY A 256 11.67 -5.24 9.29
CA GLY A 256 10.76 -5.80 10.29
C GLY A 256 11.44 -6.22 11.58
N PHE A 257 12.62 -6.86 11.52
CA PHE A 257 13.40 -7.14 12.73
C PHE A 257 13.83 -5.88 13.46
N GLY A 258 14.26 -4.85 12.73
CA GLY A 258 14.61 -3.57 13.33
C GLY A 258 13.42 -2.92 14.02
N ALA A 259 12.28 -2.84 13.32
CA ALA A 259 11.07 -2.22 13.83
C ALA A 259 10.44 -2.97 15.02
N LEU A 260 10.57 -4.30 15.07
CA LEU A 260 10.00 -5.15 16.11
C LEU A 260 10.99 -5.54 17.21
N ALA A 261 12.20 -4.99 17.25
CA ALA A 261 13.20 -5.36 18.27
C ALA A 261 12.68 -5.19 19.71
N SER A 262 12.06 -4.05 20.02
CA SER A 262 11.48 -3.75 21.34
C SER A 262 10.17 -4.51 21.61
N VAL A 263 9.49 -4.95 20.55
CA VAL A 263 8.33 -5.82 20.65
C VAL A 263 8.79 -7.23 21.00
N ALA A 264 9.88 -7.70 20.36
CA ALA A 264 10.46 -9.00 20.63
C ALA A 264 10.99 -9.12 22.06
N SER A 265 11.71 -8.09 22.55
CA SER A 265 12.23 -8.07 23.93
C SER A 265 11.14 -8.15 24.99
N ARG A 266 9.94 -7.66 24.68
CA ARG A 266 8.80 -7.53 25.59
C ARG A 266 7.78 -8.67 25.47
N LEU A 267 7.42 -9.06 24.26
CA LEU A 267 6.31 -9.99 23.98
C LEU A 267 6.75 -11.44 23.77
N ILE A 268 8.02 -11.68 23.42
CA ILE A 268 8.54 -13.02 23.19
C ILE A 268 9.18 -13.51 24.49
N GLU A 269 8.39 -14.29 25.23
CA GLU A 269 8.85 -15.05 26.39
C GLU A 269 9.73 -16.21 25.89
N ASP A 270 11.01 -15.95 25.71
CA ASP A 270 12.02 -16.98 25.48
C ASP A 270 13.01 -16.96 26.64
N HIS A 271 12.77 -17.86 27.61
CA HIS A 271 13.54 -17.93 28.85
C HIS A 271 14.98 -18.43 28.64
N ASP A 272 15.26 -19.10 27.51
CA ASP A 272 16.54 -19.78 27.27
C ASP A 272 17.37 -19.16 26.12
N GLN A 273 16.76 -18.45 25.17
CA GLN A 273 17.48 -17.73 24.12
C GLN A 273 17.05 -16.27 24.07
N ASN A 274 18.01 -15.35 24.25
CA ASN A 274 17.75 -13.93 24.03
C ASN A 274 17.48 -13.69 22.54
N PHE A 275 16.22 -13.78 22.13
CA PHE A 275 15.77 -13.71 20.74
C PHE A 275 16.28 -12.44 20.03
N VAL A 276 16.37 -11.33 20.76
CA VAL A 276 16.95 -10.07 20.27
C VAL A 276 18.43 -10.24 19.88
N THR A 277 19.21 -10.98 20.66
CA THR A 277 20.60 -11.32 20.33
C THR A 277 20.67 -12.20 19.08
N LEU A 278 19.74 -13.13 18.90
CA LEU A 278 19.65 -13.96 17.70
C LEU A 278 19.38 -13.11 16.45
N MET A 279 18.38 -12.22 16.52
CA MET A 279 18.05 -11.27 15.45
C MET A 279 19.29 -10.44 15.08
N PHE A 280 19.96 -9.84 16.07
CA PHE A 280 21.16 -9.04 15.85
C PHE A 280 22.23 -9.83 15.09
N ARG A 281 22.53 -11.05 15.55
CA ARG A 281 23.56 -11.91 14.95
C ARG A 281 23.23 -12.26 13.49
N ILE A 282 21.97 -12.61 13.21
CA ILE A 282 21.53 -13.00 11.86
C ILE A 282 21.67 -11.82 10.88
N ILE A 283 21.19 -10.63 11.27
CA ILE A 283 21.27 -9.45 10.43
C ILE A 283 22.72 -9.03 10.22
N LEU A 284 23.53 -9.02 11.28
CA LEU A 284 24.94 -8.63 11.22
C LEU A 284 25.72 -9.57 10.29
N GLN A 285 25.57 -10.89 10.47
CA GLN A 285 26.24 -11.90 9.66
C GLN A 285 25.82 -11.79 8.18
N ARG A 286 24.54 -11.53 7.91
CA ARG A 286 24.04 -11.33 6.55
C ARG A 286 24.63 -10.08 5.92
N ALA A 287 24.58 -8.94 6.61
CA ALA A 287 25.15 -7.69 6.13
C ALA A 287 26.66 -7.82 5.84
N GLN A 288 27.41 -8.51 6.70
CA GLN A 288 28.82 -8.79 6.46
C GLN A 288 29.02 -9.66 5.21
N THR A 289 28.21 -10.70 5.02
CA THR A 289 28.30 -11.58 3.86
C THR A 289 28.05 -10.82 2.56
N ASP A 290 27.02 -9.97 2.54
CA ASP A 290 26.61 -9.24 1.34
C ASP A 290 27.59 -8.09 0.99
N TYR A 291 28.17 -7.39 1.97
CA TYR A 291 28.97 -6.17 1.74
C TYR A 291 30.48 -6.27 2.04
N THR A 292 30.94 -7.33 2.69
CA THR A 292 32.39 -7.50 2.96
C THR A 292 33.09 -8.29 1.85
N LYS A 293 32.32 -9.05 1.06
CA LYS A 293 32.83 -9.95 0.01
C LYS A 293 32.42 -9.55 -1.40
N SER A 294 31.46 -8.65 -1.57
CA SER A 294 31.02 -8.18 -2.89
C SER A 294 31.59 -6.81 -3.20
N GLU A 295 31.83 -6.55 -4.48
CA GLU A 295 32.09 -5.20 -5.01
C GLU A 295 30.79 -4.37 -5.12
N ASP A 296 29.65 -4.94 -4.70
CA ASP A 296 28.33 -4.36 -4.88
C ASP A 296 28.08 -3.28 -3.81
N ASN A 297 28.18 -2.03 -4.25
CA ASN A 297 28.10 -0.84 -3.41
C ASN A 297 26.66 -0.31 -3.29
N ASN A 298 25.66 -1.18 -3.12
CA ASN A 298 24.28 -0.71 -2.91
C ASN A 298 24.12 -0.07 -1.53
N THR A 299 24.47 1.22 -1.45
CA THR A 299 24.48 2.01 -0.23
C THR A 299 23.10 2.14 0.41
N GLU A 300 22.03 2.15 -0.37
CA GLU A 300 20.65 2.26 0.15
C GLU A 300 20.29 1.02 0.97
N GLN A 301 20.61 -0.16 0.46
CA GLN A 301 20.32 -1.41 1.15
C GLN A 301 21.22 -1.60 2.38
N LEU A 302 22.49 -1.20 2.31
CA LEU A 302 23.38 -1.16 3.48
C LEU A 302 22.84 -0.21 4.58
N GLY A 303 22.27 0.93 4.19
CA GLY A 303 21.62 1.86 5.12
C GLY A 303 20.50 1.20 5.93
N LYS A 304 19.64 0.41 5.27
CA LYS A 304 18.56 -0.34 5.94
C LYS A 304 19.07 -1.40 6.91
N TYR A 305 20.16 -2.09 6.56
CA TYR A 305 20.83 -3.01 7.49
C TYR A 305 21.34 -2.28 8.73
N LEU A 306 22.02 -1.15 8.57
CA LEU A 306 22.56 -0.37 9.68
C LEU A 306 21.47 0.23 10.56
N GLU A 307 20.38 0.74 9.98
CA GLU A 307 19.22 1.23 10.72
C GLU A 307 18.59 0.12 11.56
N SER A 308 18.37 -1.06 10.96
CA SER A 308 17.82 -2.22 11.65
C SER A 308 18.72 -2.70 12.80
N LEU A 309 20.03 -2.82 12.55
CA LEU A 309 21.02 -3.18 13.58
C LEU A 309 21.05 -2.15 14.72
N SER A 310 20.96 -0.86 14.40
CA SER A 310 20.89 0.21 15.39
C SER A 310 19.66 0.08 16.29
N ASN A 311 18.48 -0.18 15.70
CA ASN A 311 17.26 -0.39 16.47
C ASN A 311 17.34 -1.62 17.38
N ILE A 312 17.94 -2.72 16.91
CA ILE A 312 18.14 -3.93 17.72
C ILE A 312 19.17 -3.69 18.84
N CYS A 313 20.25 -2.97 18.57
CA CYS A 313 21.26 -2.64 19.58
C CYS A 313 20.68 -1.93 20.81
N ARG A 314 19.63 -1.13 20.65
CA ARG A 314 18.96 -0.44 21.77
C ARG A 314 18.35 -1.40 22.78
N GLU A 315 18.03 -2.61 22.35
CA GLU A 315 17.38 -3.65 23.15
C GLU A 315 18.40 -4.69 23.67
N LEU A 316 19.66 -4.62 23.24
CA LEU A 316 20.72 -5.51 23.71
C LEU A 316 21.30 -5.02 25.05
N LYS A 317 21.51 -5.95 25.98
CA LYS A 317 22.17 -5.65 27.27
C LYS A 317 23.68 -5.43 27.11
N THR A 318 24.31 -6.18 26.20
CA THR A 318 25.75 -6.15 25.97
C THR A 318 26.05 -6.38 24.50
N ILE A 319 27.12 -5.74 24.01
CA ILE A 319 27.69 -5.95 22.68
C ILE A 319 29.16 -6.33 22.88
N ASN A 320 29.61 -7.40 22.25
CA ASN A 320 31.00 -7.85 22.36
C ASN A 320 31.93 -7.14 21.35
N THR A 321 33.24 -7.30 21.53
CA THR A 321 34.25 -6.62 20.71
C THR A 321 34.16 -6.98 19.23
N ASP A 322 33.86 -8.24 18.89
CA ASP A 322 33.76 -8.70 17.51
C ASP A 322 32.56 -8.08 16.80
N GLN A 323 31.42 -8.03 17.48
CA GLN A 323 30.20 -7.38 17.02
C GLN A 323 30.43 -5.88 16.80
N LEU A 324 31.13 -5.22 17.73
CA LEU A 324 31.47 -3.80 17.60
C LEU A 324 32.40 -3.54 16.41
N ALA A 325 33.43 -4.38 16.21
CA ALA A 325 34.34 -4.27 15.07
C ALA A 325 33.61 -4.46 13.73
N ALA A 326 32.69 -5.43 13.66
CA ALA A 326 31.85 -5.68 12.51
C ALA A 326 30.96 -4.47 12.17
N LEU A 327 30.27 -3.90 13.17
CA LEU A 327 29.48 -2.67 13.00
C LEU A 327 30.35 -1.51 12.51
N GLN A 328 31.52 -1.30 13.10
CA GLN A 328 32.46 -0.26 12.68
C GLN A 328 32.92 -0.43 11.22
N GLN A 329 33.11 -1.68 10.77
CA GLN A 329 33.45 -1.95 9.37
C GLN A 329 32.30 -1.61 8.42
N LEU A 330 31.07 -2.06 8.72
CA LEU A 330 29.90 -1.77 7.90
C LEU A 330 29.61 -0.26 7.83
N THR A 331 29.73 0.47 8.95
CA THR A 331 29.56 1.93 8.98
C THR A 331 30.63 2.65 8.16
N ARG A 332 31.89 2.20 8.21
CA ARG A 332 32.96 2.76 7.37
C ARG A 332 32.67 2.56 5.88
N LEU A 333 32.22 1.37 5.49
CA LEU A 333 31.82 1.08 4.10
C LEU A 333 30.66 1.99 3.65
N PHE A 334 29.64 2.16 4.50
CA PHE A 334 28.53 3.06 4.21
C PHE A 334 29.00 4.50 4.01
N MET A 335 29.82 5.04 4.92
CA MET A 335 30.36 6.40 4.81
C MET A 335 31.24 6.61 3.57
N ALA A 336 32.06 5.62 3.21
CA ALA A 336 32.91 5.68 2.02
C ALA A 336 32.10 5.75 0.72
N ASN A 337 30.95 5.06 0.68
CA ASN A 337 30.08 4.98 -0.49
C ASN A 337 29.02 6.08 -0.56
N TYR A 338 28.74 6.76 0.56
CA TYR A 338 27.78 7.86 0.67
C TYR A 338 27.88 8.97 -0.41
N PRO A 339 29.06 9.49 -0.80
CA PRO A 339 29.16 10.58 -1.79
C PRO A 339 28.74 10.19 -3.21
N HIS A 340 28.52 8.90 -3.51
CA HIS A 340 28.08 8.42 -4.82
C HIS A 340 26.56 8.24 -4.94
N ASN A 341 25.80 8.50 -3.88
CA ASN A 341 24.35 8.38 -3.89
C ASN A 341 23.65 9.57 -4.57
N ASN A 342 22.55 9.27 -5.25
CA ASN A 342 21.67 10.25 -5.88
C ASN A 342 21.13 11.23 -4.82
N LYS A 343 21.12 12.54 -5.09
CA LYS A 343 20.75 13.59 -4.09
C LYS A 343 19.39 13.40 -3.40
N ARG A 344 18.50 12.56 -3.95
CA ARG A 344 17.18 12.22 -3.37
C ARG A 344 17.21 11.19 -2.24
N THR A 345 18.26 10.38 -2.12
CA THR A 345 18.40 9.34 -1.07
C THR A 345 19.38 9.75 0.02
N GLN A 346 19.83 11.01 0.03
CA GLN A 346 20.78 11.55 1.01
C GLN A 346 20.11 12.12 2.26
N SER A 347 18.78 12.17 2.34
CA SER A 347 18.03 12.70 3.49
C SER A 347 17.69 11.63 4.52
#